data_AF-A0AA40DIK6-F1
#
_entry.id   AF-A0AA40DIK6-F1
#
_cell.length_a   1.000
_cell.length_b   1.000
_cell.length_c   1.000
_cell.angle_alpha   90.00
_cell.angle_beta   90.00
_cell.angle_gamma   90.00
#
_symmetry.space_group_name_H-M   'P 1'
#
loop_
_entity.id
_entity.type
_entity.pdbx_description
1 polymer ?
#
loop_
_entity_poly.entity_id
_entity_poly.type
_entity_poly.pdbx_seq_one_letter_code
_entity_poly.pdbx_strand_id
1 'polypeptide(L)'
;MGSELKATIPVLKGENNYEAWASIIRFHLRYDDLENYIDEDVEAPADTDVEAKKKWNRDRIRVIKHESEEAISSYLEEYTHLNRKTFDTMKAFVAKVHYLRNKLDSAHAQWGRKLPEGFHTTHIVNCLKAGYPTNHMFWEKALAKKELPWTKLMEDLNGISKRETEALRPPLSSRRNLLDLQSRTGSRYMGIQENCA
;
A
#
# COMPACT_ATOMS: atom_id res chain seq x y z
N MET A 1 -18.50 -8.57 27.78
CA MET A 1 -18.04 -9.61 26.84
C MET A 1 -18.86 -9.46 25.57
N GLY A 2 -18.38 -8.67 24.61
CA GLY A 2 -19.00 -8.55 23.29
C GLY A 2 -18.12 -9.29 22.32
N SER A 3 -18.52 -10.50 21.95
CA SER A 3 -17.84 -11.28 20.91
C SER A 3 -18.08 -10.58 19.57
N GLU A 4 -17.07 -9.85 19.10
CA GLU A 4 -16.97 -9.34 17.73
C GLU A 4 -16.98 -10.54 16.78
N LEU A 5 -18.13 -10.79 16.15
CA LEU A 5 -18.23 -11.69 15.02
C LEU A 5 -17.49 -11.05 13.84
N LYS A 6 -16.20 -11.36 13.72
CA LYS A 6 -15.43 -11.25 12.46
C LYS A 6 -16.12 -12.11 11.40
N ALA A 7 -17.13 -11.56 10.73
CA ALA A 7 -17.88 -12.28 9.73
C ALA A 7 -17.14 -12.24 8.40
N THR A 8 -16.13 -13.10 8.27
CA THR A 8 -15.47 -13.37 6.99
C THR A 8 -16.51 -13.83 6.00
N ILE A 9 -16.75 -13.06 4.93
CA ILE A 9 -17.67 -13.48 3.86
C ILE A 9 -17.09 -14.77 3.24
N PRO A 10 -17.73 -15.94 3.42
CA PRO A 10 -17.20 -17.18 2.91
C PRO A 10 -17.20 -17.16 1.38
N VAL A 11 -16.34 -17.94 0.72
CA VAL A 11 -16.45 -18.14 -0.73
C VAL A 11 -17.73 -18.93 -1.02
N LEU A 12 -18.54 -18.50 -1.99
CA LEU A 12 -19.72 -19.25 -2.43
C LEU A 12 -19.27 -20.57 -3.06
N LYS A 13 -19.69 -21.69 -2.48
CA LYS A 13 -19.36 -23.07 -2.89
C LYS A 13 -20.58 -23.78 -3.49
N GLY A 14 -21.50 -23.01 -4.09
CA GLY A 14 -22.78 -23.49 -4.60
C GLY A 14 -23.88 -23.54 -3.53
N GLU A 15 -24.92 -24.33 -3.76
CA GLU A 15 -26.13 -24.38 -2.92
C GLU A 15 -25.84 -24.77 -1.46
N ASN A 16 -24.80 -25.57 -1.24
CA ASN A 16 -24.43 -26.13 0.07
C ASN A 16 -24.06 -25.09 1.12
N ASN A 17 -23.66 -23.88 0.72
CA ASN A 17 -23.42 -22.77 1.65
C ASN A 17 -24.13 -21.49 1.24
N TYR A 18 -25.09 -21.57 0.31
CA TYR A 18 -25.77 -20.42 -0.25
C TYR A 18 -26.54 -19.63 0.82
N GLU A 19 -27.32 -20.28 1.68
CA GLU A 19 -28.09 -19.56 2.71
C GLU A 19 -27.20 -18.85 3.73
N ALA A 20 -26.14 -19.52 4.20
CA ALA A 20 -25.18 -18.92 5.12
C ALA A 20 -24.41 -17.77 4.47
N TRP A 21 -24.03 -17.93 3.20
CA TRP A 21 -23.37 -16.89 2.41
C TRP A 21 -24.29 -15.67 2.18
N ALA A 22 -25.51 -15.91 1.72
CA ALA A 22 -26.51 -14.89 1.46
C ALA A 22 -26.89 -14.12 2.73
N SER A 23 -26.98 -14.80 3.88
CA SER A 23 -27.23 -14.17 5.18
C SER A 23 -26.13 -13.19 5.57
N ILE A 24 -24.86 -13.56 5.37
CA ILE A 24 -23.70 -12.69 5.69
C ILE A 24 -23.65 -11.49 4.73
N ILE A 25 -23.88 -11.72 3.43
CA ILE A 25 -23.92 -10.65 2.42
C ILE A 25 -25.07 -9.68 2.69
N ARG A 26 -26.28 -10.18 3.00
CA ARG A 26 -27.44 -9.34 3.38
C ARG A 26 -27.16 -8.52 4.64
N PHE A 27 -26.52 -9.12 5.64
CA PHE A 27 -26.11 -8.40 6.84
C PHE A 27 -25.17 -7.24 6.51
N HIS A 28 -24.20 -7.43 5.62
CA HIS A 28 -23.28 -6.37 5.20
C HIS A 28 -23.98 -5.27 4.37
N LEU A 29 -24.82 -5.65 3.39
CA LEU A 29 -25.52 -4.66 2.56
C LEU A 29 -26.60 -3.88 3.31
N ARG A 30 -27.18 -4.44 4.37
CA ARG A 30 -28.14 -3.73 5.24
C ARG A 30 -27.52 -2.51 5.92
N TYR A 31 -26.23 -2.54 6.28
CA TYR A 31 -25.57 -1.37 6.88
C TYR A 31 -25.43 -0.19 5.91
N ASP A 32 -25.45 -0.46 4.61
CA ASP A 32 -25.31 0.55 3.56
C ASP A 32 -26.66 0.94 2.91
N ASP A 33 -27.80 0.44 3.45
CA ASP A 33 -29.14 0.54 2.84
C ASP A 33 -29.20 -0.03 1.41
N LEU A 34 -28.44 -1.10 1.14
CA LEU A 34 -28.30 -1.74 -0.18
C LEU A 34 -28.90 -3.15 -0.26
N GLU A 35 -29.64 -3.60 0.77
CA GLU A 35 -30.20 -4.95 0.82
C GLU A 35 -31.13 -5.27 -0.37
N ASN A 36 -31.83 -4.25 -0.89
CA ASN A 36 -32.72 -4.39 -2.05
C ASN A 36 -31.98 -4.86 -3.32
N TYR A 37 -30.66 -4.62 -3.45
CA TYR A 37 -29.89 -5.10 -4.62
C TYR A 37 -29.60 -6.61 -4.59
N ILE A 38 -29.91 -7.31 -3.49
CA ILE A 38 -29.86 -8.78 -3.41
C ILE A 38 -31.24 -9.37 -3.62
N ASP A 39 -32.26 -8.76 -3.01
CA ASP A 39 -33.61 -9.32 -2.95
C ASP A 39 -34.47 -8.91 -4.15
N GLU A 40 -34.10 -7.84 -4.86
CA GLU A 40 -34.82 -7.30 -6.00
C GLU A 40 -33.86 -7.05 -7.18
N ASP A 41 -34.38 -7.24 -8.40
CA ASP A 41 -33.67 -6.80 -9.60
C ASP A 41 -33.84 -5.28 -9.75
N VAL A 42 -32.91 -4.52 -9.16
CA VAL A 42 -32.96 -3.06 -9.15
C VAL A 42 -32.59 -2.50 -10.53
N GLU A 43 -33.62 -2.25 -11.33
CA GLU A 43 -33.49 -1.70 -12.68
C GLU A 43 -32.75 -0.37 -12.71
N ALA A 44 -32.06 -0.11 -13.82
CA ALA A 44 -31.41 1.17 -14.04
C ALA A 44 -32.46 2.29 -14.17
N PRO A 45 -32.35 3.38 -13.41
CA PRO A 45 -33.27 4.50 -13.55
C PRO A 45 -33.12 5.16 -14.92
N ALA A 46 -34.22 5.73 -15.42
CA ALA A 46 -34.26 6.40 -16.71
C ALA A 46 -33.20 7.51 -16.83
N ASP A 47 -32.63 7.67 -18.03
CA ASP A 47 -31.56 8.63 -18.31
C ASP A 47 -31.92 10.09 -18.02
N THR A 48 -33.22 10.38 -17.93
CA THR A 48 -33.77 11.69 -17.59
C THR A 48 -33.65 12.02 -16.10
N ASP A 49 -33.50 11.02 -15.23
CA ASP A 49 -33.27 11.21 -13.79
C ASP A 49 -31.78 11.06 -13.45
N VAL A 50 -31.06 12.17 -13.65
CA VAL A 50 -29.62 12.25 -13.47
C VAL A 50 -29.19 11.91 -12.04
N GLU A 51 -29.99 12.27 -11.02
CA GLU A 51 -29.61 12.03 -9.63
C GLU A 51 -29.91 10.61 -9.16
N ALA A 52 -31.03 10.02 -9.59
CA ALA A 52 -31.26 8.59 -9.39
C ALA A 52 -30.17 7.75 -10.09
N LYS A 53 -29.77 8.12 -11.32
CA LYS A 53 -28.71 7.42 -12.06
C LYS A 53 -27.34 7.54 -11.42
N LYS A 54 -26.99 8.71 -10.86
CA LYS A 54 -25.77 8.87 -10.06
C LYS A 54 -25.80 8.05 -8.76
N LYS A 55 -26.95 8.01 -8.07
CA LYS A 55 -27.12 7.18 -6.87
C LYS A 55 -26.97 5.70 -7.21
N TRP A 56 -27.70 5.21 -8.20
CA TRP A 56 -27.64 3.81 -8.67
C TRP A 56 -26.21 3.40 -9.09
N ASN A 57 -25.48 4.25 -9.80
CA ASN A 57 -24.08 3.98 -10.14
C ASN A 57 -23.16 3.92 -8.92
N ARG A 58 -23.33 4.82 -7.94
CA ARG A 58 -22.56 4.78 -6.68
C ARG A 58 -22.85 3.53 -5.88
N ASP A 59 -24.12 3.18 -5.75
CA ASP A 59 -24.58 2.01 -4.99
C ASP A 59 -23.97 0.73 -5.59
N ARG A 60 -24.01 0.57 -6.91
CA ARG A 60 -23.36 -0.55 -7.60
C ARG A 60 -21.84 -0.55 -7.46
N ILE A 61 -21.18 0.61 -7.53
CA ILE A 61 -19.74 0.70 -7.30
C ILE A 61 -19.40 0.32 -5.85
N ARG A 62 -20.22 0.66 -4.86
CA ARG A 62 -20.01 0.26 -3.46
C ARG A 62 -20.15 -1.24 -3.27
N VAL A 63 -21.16 -1.87 -3.88
CA VAL A 63 -21.29 -3.34 -3.89
C VAL A 63 -20.09 -4.02 -4.55
N ILE A 64 -19.53 -3.43 -5.61
CA ILE A 64 -18.39 -4.00 -6.36
C ILE A 64 -17.02 -3.68 -5.73
N LYS A 65 -16.88 -2.55 -5.02
CA LYS A 65 -15.60 -2.04 -4.46
C LYS A 65 -15.50 -2.12 -2.93
N HIS A 66 -16.34 -2.91 -2.27
CA HIS A 66 -16.03 -3.29 -0.90
C HIS A 66 -14.73 -4.12 -0.93
N GLU A 67 -13.60 -3.48 -0.63
CA GLU A 67 -12.46 -4.21 -0.09
C GLU A 67 -13.00 -4.81 1.20
N SER A 68 -13.02 -6.13 1.30
CA SER A 68 -13.67 -6.80 2.43
C SER A 68 -13.09 -6.29 3.76
N GLU A 69 -13.87 -6.32 4.84
CA GLU A 69 -13.39 -5.86 6.15
C GLU A 69 -12.09 -6.59 6.55
N GLU A 70 -11.89 -7.82 6.08
CA GLU A 70 -10.66 -8.59 6.22
C GLU A 70 -9.48 -7.95 5.49
N ALA A 71 -9.68 -7.45 4.27
CA ALA A 71 -8.63 -6.79 3.51
C ALA A 71 -8.21 -5.49 4.21
N ILE A 72 -9.17 -4.71 4.69
CA ILE A 72 -8.89 -3.47 5.44
C ILE A 72 -8.19 -3.80 6.76
N SER A 73 -8.67 -4.81 7.49
CA SER A 73 -8.05 -5.29 8.72
C SER A 73 -6.63 -5.80 8.47
N SER A 74 -6.41 -6.54 7.39
CA SER A 74 -5.09 -7.02 6.98
C SER A 74 -4.15 -5.87 6.62
N TYR A 75 -4.61 -4.85 5.89
CA TYR A 75 -3.81 -3.66 5.63
C TYR A 75 -3.49 -2.89 6.91
N LEU A 76 -4.44 -2.77 7.85
CA LEU A 76 -4.23 -2.09 9.12
C LEU A 76 -3.26 -2.87 10.02
N GLU A 77 -3.42 -4.19 10.10
CA GLU A 77 -2.52 -5.09 10.81
C GLU A 77 -1.11 -5.00 10.23
N GLU A 78 -0.97 -5.12 8.90
CA GLU A 78 0.33 -5.00 8.24
C GLU A 78 0.94 -3.62 8.47
N TYR A 79 0.14 -2.56 8.37
CA TYR A 79 0.59 -1.18 8.59
C TYR A 79 1.08 -0.99 10.03
N THR A 80 0.30 -1.41 11.02
CA THR A 80 0.60 -1.27 12.45
C THR A 80 1.81 -2.08 12.91
N HIS A 81 2.13 -3.17 12.21
CA HIS A 81 3.29 -4.02 12.50
C HIS A 81 4.51 -3.71 11.62
N LEU A 82 4.47 -2.67 10.78
CA LEU A 82 5.63 -2.24 10.03
C LEU A 82 6.83 -1.97 10.95
N ASN A 83 7.99 -2.47 10.54
CA ASN A 83 9.24 -2.21 11.22
C ASN A 83 10.32 -1.98 10.17
N ARG A 84 11.01 -0.84 10.24
CA ARG A 84 12.05 -0.50 9.26
C ARG A 84 13.14 -1.56 9.14
N LYS A 85 13.43 -2.35 10.19
CA LYS A 85 14.43 -3.42 10.15
C LYS A 85 14.08 -4.59 9.24
N THR A 86 12.81 -4.79 8.88
CA THR A 86 12.39 -5.89 7.99
C THR A 86 12.57 -5.56 6.51
N PHE A 87 13.20 -4.43 6.18
CA PHE A 87 13.42 -3.96 4.82
C PHE A 87 14.91 -3.72 4.58
N ASP A 88 15.41 -4.12 3.42
CA ASP A 88 16.82 -3.94 3.05
C ASP A 88 17.19 -2.46 2.87
N THR A 89 16.24 -1.66 2.36
CA THR A 89 16.46 -0.24 2.06
C THR A 89 15.33 0.63 2.58
N MET A 90 15.65 1.88 2.90
CA MET A 90 14.66 2.90 3.24
C MET A 90 13.70 3.15 2.07
N LYS A 91 14.17 3.02 0.82
CA LYS A 91 13.31 3.12 -0.37
C LYS A 91 12.19 2.07 -0.35
N ALA A 92 12.52 0.82 -0.06
CA ALA A 92 11.55 -0.28 0.00
C ALA A 92 10.55 -0.06 1.15
N PHE A 93 11.04 0.36 2.32
CA PHE A 93 10.20 0.71 3.46
C PHE A 93 9.21 1.84 3.12
N VAL A 94 9.70 2.97 2.59
CA VAL A 94 8.86 4.12 2.21
C VAL A 94 7.83 3.74 1.14
N ALA A 95 8.21 2.92 0.15
CA ALA A 95 7.28 2.43 -0.86
C ALA A 95 6.13 1.62 -0.22
N LYS A 96 6.45 0.73 0.73
CA LYS A 96 5.44 -0.07 1.44
C LYS A 96 4.53 0.79 2.32
N VAL A 97 5.10 1.79 3.00
CA VAL A 97 4.34 2.79 3.78
C VAL A 97 3.33 3.53 2.90
N HIS A 98 3.75 4.02 1.72
CA HIS A 98 2.84 4.68 0.79
C HIS A 98 1.74 3.76 0.28
N TYR A 99 2.09 2.52 -0.09
CA TYR A 99 1.13 1.53 -0.54
C TYR A 99 0.03 1.29 0.50
N LEU A 100 0.42 0.98 1.74
CA LEU A 100 -0.53 0.66 2.80
C LEU A 100 -1.35 1.88 3.23
N ARG A 101 -0.72 3.05 3.34
CA ARG A 101 -1.46 4.29 3.62
C ARG A 101 -2.50 4.56 2.56
N ASN A 102 -2.15 4.45 1.27
CA ASN A 102 -3.09 4.71 0.18
C ASN A 102 -4.27 3.73 0.20
N LYS A 103 -4.03 2.46 0.55
CA LYS A 103 -5.09 1.46 0.74
C LYS A 103 -6.02 1.84 1.89
N LEU A 104 -5.45 2.16 3.07
CA LEU A 104 -6.22 2.57 4.23
C LEU A 104 -6.99 3.88 4.00
N ASP A 105 -6.37 4.88 3.38
CA ASP A 105 -7.02 6.15 3.04
C ASP A 105 -8.16 5.93 2.03
N SER A 106 -7.96 5.07 1.04
CA SER A 106 -9.00 4.71 0.06
C SER A 106 -10.18 4.01 0.71
N ALA A 107 -9.92 3.05 1.60
CA ALA A 107 -10.95 2.34 2.35
C ALA A 107 -11.74 3.28 3.26
N HIS A 108 -11.07 4.14 4.04
CA HIS A 108 -11.75 5.09 4.93
C HIS A 108 -12.58 6.12 4.15
N ALA A 109 -12.12 6.53 2.96
CA ALA A 109 -12.87 7.44 2.10
C ALA A 109 -14.22 6.85 1.65
N GLN A 110 -14.34 5.52 1.53
CA GLN A 110 -15.62 4.87 1.20
C GLN A 110 -16.68 5.13 2.27
N TRP A 111 -16.26 5.22 3.53
CA TRP A 111 -17.12 5.54 4.69
C TRP A 111 -17.23 7.05 4.97
N GLY A 112 -16.76 7.91 4.06
CA GLY A 112 -16.76 9.36 4.26
C GLY A 112 -15.83 9.82 5.39
N ARG A 113 -14.83 9.00 5.76
CA ARG A 113 -13.85 9.29 6.79
C ARG A 113 -12.46 9.45 6.18
N LYS A 114 -11.56 10.04 6.95
CA LYS A 114 -10.13 10.11 6.62
C LYS A 114 -9.34 9.86 7.88
N LEU A 115 -8.29 9.03 7.78
CA LEU A 115 -7.39 8.85 8.91
C LEU A 115 -6.65 10.18 9.19
N PRO A 116 -6.53 10.59 10.46
CA PRO A 116 -5.80 11.80 10.81
C PRO A 116 -4.35 11.71 10.35
N GLU A 117 -3.80 12.77 9.78
CA GLU A 117 -2.39 12.78 9.37
C GLU A 117 -1.44 12.48 10.53
N GLY A 118 -1.75 12.99 11.72
CA GLY A 118 -0.98 12.74 12.94
C GLY A 118 -0.93 11.26 13.35
N PHE A 119 -1.93 10.45 12.98
CA PHE A 119 -1.90 9.00 13.18
C PHE A 119 -0.78 8.38 12.33
N HIS A 120 -0.75 8.68 11.03
CA HIS A 120 0.28 8.17 10.12
C HIS A 120 1.68 8.63 10.54
N THR A 121 1.87 9.91 10.85
CA THR A 121 3.19 10.44 11.20
C THR A 121 3.73 9.81 12.49
N THR A 122 2.91 9.75 13.54
CA THR A 122 3.29 9.12 14.82
C THR A 122 3.63 7.65 14.61
N HIS A 123 2.80 6.95 13.85
CA HIS A 123 2.99 5.53 13.59
C HIS A 123 4.31 5.24 12.87
N ILE A 124 4.60 5.95 11.78
CA ILE A 124 5.84 5.75 11.02
C ILE A 124 7.08 6.11 11.84
N VAL A 125 7.03 7.13 12.69
CA VAL A 125 8.13 7.43 13.62
C VAL A 125 8.40 6.23 14.54
N ASN A 126 7.37 5.61 15.12
CA ASN A 126 7.53 4.42 15.96
C ASN A 126 8.16 3.24 15.19
N CYS A 127 7.75 3.02 13.93
CA CYS A 127 8.33 1.98 13.06
C CYS A 127 9.84 2.14 12.82
N LEU A 128 10.37 3.35 12.98
CA LEU A 128 11.78 3.69 12.73
C LEU A 128 12.66 3.60 13.99
N LYS A 129 12.05 3.52 15.18
CA LYS A 129 12.74 3.54 16.49
C LYS A 129 13.93 2.59 16.57
N ALA A 130 13.73 1.35 16.11
CA ALA A 130 14.74 0.31 16.22
C ALA A 130 15.94 0.53 15.25
N GLY A 131 15.70 1.16 14.10
CA GLY A 131 16.72 1.36 13.05
C GLY A 131 17.43 2.72 13.12
N TYR A 132 16.76 3.74 13.66
CA TYR A 132 17.26 5.12 13.68
C TYR A 132 17.00 5.77 15.05
N PRO A 133 17.57 5.27 16.15
CA PRO A 133 17.29 5.76 17.50
C PRO A 133 17.61 7.25 17.69
N THR A 134 18.69 7.73 17.06
CA THR A 134 19.06 9.15 17.10
C THR A 134 18.04 10.03 16.38
N ASN A 135 17.65 9.67 15.15
CA ASN A 135 16.61 10.41 14.41
C ASN A 135 15.25 10.33 15.11
N HIS A 136 14.91 9.17 15.65
CA HIS A 136 13.68 8.95 16.42
C HIS A 136 13.54 9.96 17.56
N MET A 137 14.59 10.18 18.35
CA MET A 137 14.57 11.18 19.41
C MET A 137 14.28 12.60 18.88
N PHE A 138 14.81 12.97 17.71
CA PHE A 138 14.52 14.26 17.09
C PHE A 138 13.09 14.35 16.57
N TRP A 139 12.59 13.28 15.94
CA TRP A 139 11.21 13.22 15.44
C TRP A 139 10.19 13.22 16.56
N GLU A 140 10.41 12.51 17.67
CA GLU A 140 9.53 12.57 18.86
C GLU A 140 9.42 13.98 19.42
N LYS A 141 10.56 14.69 19.53
CA LYS A 141 10.56 16.10 19.97
C LYS A 141 9.78 16.99 19.01
N ALA A 142 9.93 16.78 17.69
CA ALA A 142 9.20 17.53 16.68
C ALA A 142 7.70 17.19 16.66
N LEU A 143 7.31 15.93 16.90
CA LEU A 143 5.92 15.50 17.07
C LEU A 143 5.28 16.17 18.29
N ALA A 144 5.97 16.20 19.44
CA ALA A 144 5.47 16.85 20.65
C ALA A 144 5.19 18.35 20.46
N LYS A 145 5.98 19.01 19.60
CA LYS A 145 5.81 20.41 19.21
C LYS A 145 4.86 20.63 18.03
N LYS A 146 4.32 19.57 17.41
CA LYS A 146 3.53 19.62 16.17
C LYS A 146 4.28 20.23 14.97
N GLU A 147 5.61 20.10 14.95
CA GLU A 147 6.52 20.64 13.92
C GLU A 147 6.96 19.59 12.88
N LEU A 148 6.35 18.40 12.91
CA LEU A 148 6.62 17.29 12.00
C LEU A 148 5.34 16.91 11.23
N PRO A 149 4.96 17.66 10.19
CA PRO A 149 3.92 17.21 9.26
C PRO A 149 4.42 16.01 8.44
N TRP A 150 3.50 15.29 7.82
CA TRP A 150 3.81 14.13 6.98
C TRP A 150 4.82 14.45 5.87
N THR A 151 4.68 15.60 5.23
CA THR A 151 5.55 16.05 4.15
C THR A 151 7.01 16.11 4.58
N LYS A 152 7.28 16.75 5.73
CA LYS A 152 8.61 16.86 6.32
C LYS A 152 9.19 15.50 6.72
N LEU A 153 8.36 14.62 7.30
CA LEU A 153 8.80 13.26 7.61
C LEU A 153 9.22 12.52 6.31
N MET A 154 8.42 12.59 5.25
CA MET A 154 8.76 11.93 3.98
C MET A 154 10.02 12.53 3.33
N GLU A 155 10.25 13.83 3.43
CA GLU A 155 11.49 14.48 2.99
C GLU A 155 12.71 13.91 3.71
N ASP A 156 12.64 13.78 5.05
CA ASP A 156 13.70 13.18 5.85
C ASP A 156 13.99 11.74 5.43
N LEU A 157 12.95 10.91 5.26
CA LEU A 157 13.10 9.50 4.85
C LEU A 157 13.67 9.38 3.43
N ASN A 158 13.26 10.25 2.51
CA ASN A 158 13.84 10.31 1.17
C ASN A 158 15.31 10.73 1.22
N GLY A 159 15.68 11.65 2.12
CA GLY A 159 17.08 12.01 2.38
C GLY A 159 17.90 10.81 2.88
N ILE A 160 17.35 10.01 3.78
CA ILE A 160 17.98 8.76 4.24
C ILE A 160 18.12 7.77 3.07
N SER A 161 17.07 7.57 2.29
CA SER A 161 17.09 6.68 1.13
C SER A 161 18.16 7.06 0.10
N LYS A 162 18.38 8.36 -0.14
CA LYS A 162 19.45 8.83 -1.04
C LYS A 162 20.83 8.49 -0.50
N ARG A 163 21.08 8.75 0.79
CA ARG A 163 22.35 8.43 1.45
C ARG A 163 22.66 6.93 1.43
N GLU A 164 21.67 6.08 1.68
CA GLU A 164 21.84 4.62 1.57
C GLU A 164 22.19 4.19 0.14
N THR A 165 21.51 4.76 -0.86
CA THR A 165 21.78 4.45 -2.27
C THR A 165 23.19 4.88 -2.70
N GLU A 166 23.66 6.01 -2.19
CA GLU A 166 25.02 6.51 -2.46
C GLU A 166 26.09 5.67 -1.76
N ALA A 167 25.85 5.22 -0.54
CA ALA A 167 26.76 4.35 0.21
C ALA A 167 26.95 2.97 -0.44
N LEU A 168 25.95 2.48 -1.18
CA LEU A 168 26.02 1.23 -1.94
C LEU A 168 26.73 1.37 -3.30
N ARG A 169 27.11 2.59 -3.72
CA ARG A 169 27.87 2.77 -4.97
C ARG A 169 29.34 2.37 -4.75
N PRO A 170 29.94 1.58 -5.65
CA PRO A 170 31.37 1.32 -5.61
C PRO A 170 32.15 2.65 -5.69
N PRO A 171 33.29 2.78 -4.99
CA PRO A 171 34.11 3.97 -5.06
C PRO A 171 34.53 4.26 -6.51
N LEU A 172 34.63 5.55 -6.88
CA LEU A 172 34.95 6.00 -8.24
C LEU A 172 36.27 5.39 -8.78
N SER A 173 37.20 5.01 -7.90
CA SER A 173 38.43 4.28 -8.25
C SER A 173 38.16 2.91 -8.88
N SER A 174 37.05 2.24 -8.53
CA SER A 174 36.67 0.94 -9.08
C SER A 174 35.92 1.04 -10.41
N ARG A 175 35.34 2.21 -10.74
CA ARG A 175 34.64 2.46 -12.01
C ARG A 175 35.59 2.72 -13.18
N ARG A 176 36.77 3.30 -12.95
CA ARG A 176 37.78 3.50 -14.01
C ARG A 176 38.36 2.18 -14.51
N ASN A 177 38.59 1.21 -13.62
CA ASN A 177 39.17 -0.08 -13.99
C ASN A 177 38.24 -0.94 -14.87
N LEU A 178 36.91 -0.79 -14.74
CA LEU A 178 35.93 -1.55 -15.53
C LEU A 178 35.82 -1.07 -16.98
N LEU A 179 35.96 0.23 -17.22
CA LEU A 179 35.99 0.79 -18.58
C LEU A 179 37.31 0.47 -19.30
N ASP A 180 38.45 0.53 -18.60
CA ASP A 180 39.76 0.15 -19.18
C ASP A 180 39.87 -1.34 -19.53
N LEU A 181 39.25 -2.23 -18.74
CA LEU A 181 39.22 -3.67 -19.04
C LEU A 181 38.33 -4.01 -20.25
N GLN A 182 37.24 -3.27 -20.47
CA GLN A 182 36.38 -3.45 -21.65
C GLN A 182 37.05 -2.90 -22.92
N SER A 183 37.82 -1.82 -22.82
CA SER A 183 38.62 -1.30 -23.95
C SER A 183 39.80 -2.22 -24.32
N ARG A 184 40.36 -2.99 -23.37
CA ARG A 184 41.49 -3.91 -23.63
C ARG A 184 41.08 -5.27 -24.17
N THR A 185 39.84 -5.71 -23.96
CA THR A 185 39.35 -7.03 -24.42
C THR A 185 38.71 -7.01 -25.81
N GLY A 186 38.38 -5.83 -26.35
CA GLY A 186 37.80 -5.67 -27.70
C GLY A 186 38.77 -5.68 -28.88
N SER A 187 40.08 -5.85 -28.68
CA SER A 187 41.10 -5.68 -29.75
C SER A 187 42.02 -6.89 -29.95
N ARG A 188 41.50 -8.12 -29.81
CA ARG A 188 42.33 -9.34 -30.01
C ARG A 188 41.67 -10.52 -30.71
N TYR A 189 40.67 -10.26 -31.57
CA TYR A 189 40.08 -11.30 -32.44
C TYR A 189 39.86 -10.78 -33.86
N MET A 190 40.94 -10.49 -34.59
CA MET A 190 40.95 -10.45 -36.06
C MET A 190 42.39 -10.73 -36.52
N GLY A 191 42.70 -11.99 -36.80
CA GLY A 191 44.02 -12.33 -37.36
C GLY A 191 44.44 -13.78 -37.13
N ILE A 192 43.71 -14.74 -37.71
CA ILE A 192 44.31 -16.00 -38.13
C ILE A 192 43.91 -16.21 -39.58
N GLN A 193 44.91 -16.07 -40.45
CA GLN A 193 44.86 -16.38 -41.88
C GLN A 193 44.63 -17.88 -42.07
N GLU A 194 43.69 -18.22 -42.94
CA GLU A 194 43.56 -19.55 -43.52
C GLU A 194 44.77 -19.83 -44.42
N ASN A 195 45.49 -20.90 -44.11
CA ASN A 195 46.44 -21.56 -45.00
C ASN A 195 46.16 -23.06 -44.88
N CYS A 196 45.50 -23.65 -45.88
CA CYS A 196 45.50 -25.09 -46.13
C CYS A 196 45.35 -25.34 -47.64
N ALA A 197 46.44 -25.88 -48.19
CA ALA A 197 46.62 -26.77 -49.36
C ALA A 197 45.61 -26.72 -50.52
#